data_AF-A0A2V3W2Y3-F1
#
_entry.id   AF-A0A2V3W2Y3-F1
#
_cell.length_a   1.000
_cell.length_b   1.000
_cell.length_c   1.000
_cell.angle_alpha   90.00
_cell.angle_beta   90.00
_cell.angle_gamma   90.00
#
_symmetry.space_group_name_H-M   'P 1'
#
loop_
_entity.id
_entity.type
_entity.pdbx_description
1 polymer ?
#
loop_
_entity_poly.entity_id
_entity_poly.type
_entity_poly.pdbx_seq_one_letter_code
_entity_poly.pdbx_strand_id
1 'polypeptide(L)' 'MTQVHFTLETEDIQSLIDQSIKDNAAKQILQTVFNQLMDEQRTDYIQATNYERSDNRRSQRNGYYER' A
#
# COMPACT_ATOMS: atom_id res chain seq x y z
N MET A 1 18.27 -8.32 18.28
CA MET A 1 17.26 -8.38 17.21
C MET A 1 17.24 -7.03 16.52
N THR A 2 17.89 -6.94 15.37
CA THR A 2 18.02 -5.69 14.61
C THR A 2 16.78 -5.54 13.75
N GLN A 3 15.94 -4.57 14.07
CA GLN A 3 14.75 -4.26 13.29
C GLN A 3 15.18 -3.30 12.18
N VAL A 4 15.29 -3.80 10.95
CA VAL A 4 15.56 -2.96 9.79
C VAL A 4 14.25 -2.30 9.39
N HIS A 5 14.14 -0.99 9.64
CA HIS A 5 13.04 -0.18 9.13
C HIS A 5 13.31 0.13 7.66
N PHE A 6 12.61 -0.57 6.77
CA PHE A 6 12.52 -0.17 5.37
C PHE A 6 11.39 0.86 5.25
N THR A 7 11.73 2.14 5.32
CA THR A 7 10.86 3.21 4.81
C THR A 7 11.05 3.26 3.31
N LEU A 8 10.13 2.62 2.58
CA LEU A 8 10.03 2.73 1.14
C LEU A 8 8.89 3.69 0.84
N GLU A 9 9.22 4.87 0.35
CA GLU A 9 8.21 5.82 -0.11
C GLU A 9 7.51 5.22 -1.33
N THR A 10 6.19 5.40 -1.41
CA THR A 10 5.39 4.83 -2.49
C THR A 10 5.84 5.32 -3.87
N GLU A 11 6.38 6.54 -3.92
CA GLU A 11 6.94 7.20 -5.10
C GLU A 11 8.20 6.48 -5.61
N ASP A 12 9.06 6.03 -4.69
CA ASP A 12 10.28 5.29 -5.02
C ASP A 12 9.97 3.92 -5.62
N ILE A 13 8.96 3.23 -5.07
CA ILE A 13 8.49 1.94 -5.60
C ILE A 13 7.92 2.12 -7.01
N GLN A 14 7.08 3.14 -7.20
CA GLN A 14 6.47 3.45 -8.49
C GLN A 14 7.55 3.73 -9.56
N SER A 15 8.51 4.59 -9.23
CA SER A 15 9.64 4.90 -10.09
C SER A 15 10.48 3.66 -10.43
N LEU A 16 10.72 2.78 -9.46
CA LEU A 16 11.50 1.56 -9.65
C LEU A 16 10.77 0.55 -10.54
N ILE A 17 9.45 0.39 -10.38
CA ILE A 17 8.62 -0.42 -11.27
C ILE A 17 8.67 0.14 -12.69
N ASP A 18 8.53 1.46 -12.84
CA ASP A 18 8.45 2.09 -14.14
C ASP A 18 9.76 2.06 -14.92
N GLN A 19 10.88 2.31 -14.24
CA GLN A 19 12.19 2.43 -14.85
C GLN A 19 12.93 1.08 -14.99
N SER A 20 12.76 0.14 -14.06
CA SER A 20 13.57 -1.09 -14.02
C SER A 20 12.91 -2.30 -14.70
N ILE A 21 11.57 -2.31 -14.78
CA ILE A 21 10.84 -3.49 -15.25
C ILE A 21 10.42 -3.26 -16.70
N LYS A 22 10.96 -4.08 -17.61
CA LYS A 22 10.62 -4.00 -19.05
C LYS A 22 9.35 -4.76 -19.41
N ASP A 23 8.96 -5.73 -18.59
CA ASP A 23 7.79 -6.58 -18.85
C ASP A 23 6.53 -6.00 -18.19
N ASN A 24 5.52 -5.67 -19.00
CA ASN A 24 4.24 -5.15 -18.54
C ASN A 24 3.49 -6.13 -17.61
N ALA A 25 3.65 -7.44 -17.80
CA ALA A 25 3.02 -8.43 -16.92
C ALA A 25 3.62 -8.38 -15.52
N ALA A 26 4.94 -8.25 -15.42
CA ALA A 26 5.64 -8.11 -14.14
C ALA A 26 5.27 -6.79 -13.43
N LYS A 27 5.11 -5.68 -14.18
CA LYS A 27 4.62 -4.40 -13.62
C LYS A 27 3.23 -4.53 -13.02
N GLN A 28 2.30 -5.14 -13.74
CA GLN A 28 0.93 -5.35 -13.25
C GLN A 28 0.90 -6.20 -11.99
N ILE A 29 1.64 -7.31 -11.96
CA ILE A 29 1.72 -8.19 -10.77
C ILE A 29 2.22 -7.40 -9.55
N LEU A 30 3.29 -6.63 -9.70
CA LEU A 30 3.83 -5.86 -8.58
C LEU A 30 2.89 -4.75 -8.15
N GLN A 31 2.27 -4.03 -9.09
CA GLN A 31 1.27 -3.02 -8.77
C GLN A 31 0.10 -3.61 -7.97
N THR A 32 -0.41 -4.79 -8.36
CA THR A 32 -1.45 -5.49 -7.61
C THR A 32 -1.00 -5.86 -6.20
N VAL A 33 0.21 -6.43 -6.06
CA VAL A 33 0.75 -6.84 -4.75
C VAL A 33 0.94 -5.63 -3.83
N PHE A 34 1.51 -4.53 -4.34
CA PHE A 34 1.70 -3.32 -3.54
C PHE A 34 0.38 -2.66 -3.17
N ASN A 35 -0.60 -2.61 -4.07
CA ASN A 35 -1.92 -2.08 -3.75
C ASN A 35 -2.59 -2.87 -2.62
N GLN A 36 -2.49 -4.21 -2.66
CA GLN A 36 -3.03 -5.06 -1.59
C GLN A 36 -2.31 -4.82 -0.27
N LEU A 37 -0.97 -4.77 -0.27
CA LEU A 37 -0.18 -4.51 0.94
C LEU A 37 -0.55 -3.16 1.57
N MET A 38 -0.69 -2.12 0.76
CA MET A 38 -1.07 -0.78 1.23
C MET A 38 -2.49 -0.76 1.80
N ASP A 39 -3.42 -1.52 1.21
CA ASP A 39 -4.78 -1.65 1.70
C ASP A 39 -4.85 -2.38 3.05
N GLU A 40 -4.03 -3.40 3.25
CA GLU A 40 -3.88 -4.11 4.53
C GLU A 40 -3.30 -3.17 5.60
N GLN A 41 -2.18 -2.51 5.31
CA GLN A 41 -1.56 -1.55 6.22
C GLN A 41 -2.52 -0.41 6.62
N ARG A 42 -3.29 0.11 5.67
CA ARG A 42 -4.32 1.12 5.94
C ARG A 42 -5.43 0.57 6.84
N THR A 43 -5.83 -0.69 6.65
CA THR A 43 -6.83 -1.35 7.48
C THR A 43 -6.35 -1.49 8.92
N ASP A 44 -5.12 -1.96 9.10
CA ASP A 44 -4.49 -2.14 10.41
C ASP A 44 -4.35 -0.79 11.14
N TYR A 45 -3.94 0.25 10.42
CA TYR A 45 -3.84 1.60 10.98
C TYR A 45 -5.20 2.16 11.42
N ILE A 46 -6.23 2.01 10.58
CA ILE A 46 -7.58 2.50 10.87
C ILE A 46 -8.25 1.69 12.00
N GLN A 47 -7.81 0.46 12.24
CA GLN A 47 -8.41 -0.49 13.18
C GLN A 47 -9.88 -0.80 12.86
N ALA A 48 -10.23 -0.76 11.58
CA ALA A 48 -11.55 -1.14 11.09
C ALA A 48 -11.49 -1.51 9.60
N THR A 49 -12.21 -2.57 9.27
CA THR A 49 -12.44 -3.01 7.89
C THR A 49 -13.39 -2.05 7.15
N ASN A 50 -13.58 -2.29 5.84
CA ASN A 50 -14.45 -1.45 5.02
C ASN A 50 -15.90 -1.49 5.54
N TYR A 51 -16.48 -0.31 5.76
CA TYR A 51 -17.84 -0.11 6.28
C TYR A 51 -18.13 -0.68 7.68
N GLU A 52 -17.12 -1.21 8.38
CA GLU A 52 -17.28 -1.71 9.74
C GLU A 52 -17.57 -0.56 10.72
N ARG A 53 -18.61 -0.73 11.55
CA ARG A 53 -18.85 0.17 12.68
C ARG A 53 -18.04 -0.33 13.86
N SER A 54 -17.06 0.44 14.28
CA SER A 54 -16.19 0.14 15.41
C SER A 54 -15.95 1.42 16.19
N ASP A 55 -16.12 1.36 17.51
CA ASP A 55 -15.84 2.48 18.41
C ASP A 55 -14.32 2.70 18.57
N ASN A 56 -13.50 1.71 18.21
CA ASN A 56 -12.04 1.77 18.27
C ASN A 56 -11.40 2.33 16.98
N ARG A 57 -12.19 2.75 16.01
CA ARG A 57 -11.72 3.27 14.72
C ARG A 57 -10.84 4.51 14.93
N ARG A 58 -9.63 4.49 14.39
CA ARG A 58 -8.64 5.58 14.54
C ARG A 58 -8.73 6.66 13.47
N SER A 59 -9.20 6.33 12.27
CA SER A 59 -9.28 7.28 11.15
C SER A 59 -10.32 6.85 10.10
N GLN A 60 -10.46 7.63 9.03
CA GLN A 60 -11.35 7.37 7.90
C GLN A 60 -10.57 7.10 6.61
N ARG A 61 -11.19 6.37 5.68
CA ARG A 61 -10.63 6.15 4.34
C ARG A 61 -11.03 7.31 3.43
N ASN A 62 -10.08 7.93 2.74
CA ASN A 62 -10.32 9.06 1.83
C ASN A 62 -10.06 8.69 0.36
N GLY A 63 -10.67 7.58 -0.09
CA GLY A 63 -10.52 7.11 -1.46
C GLY A 63 -9.09 6.68 -1.82
N TYR A 64 -8.81 6.73 -3.13
CA TYR A 64 -7.50 6.46 -3.72
C TYR A 64 -7.09 7.68 -4.54
N TYR A 65 -5.79 7.93 -4.59
CA TYR A 65 -5.20 8.97 -5.43
C TYR A 65 -4.50 8.30 -6.61
N GLU A 66 -4.55 8.95 -7.78
CA GLU A 66 -3.74 8.52 -8.92
C GLU A 66 -2.26 8.64 -8.57
N ARG A 67 -1.48 7.65 -9.00
CA ARG A 67 -0.05 7.53 -8.73
C ARG A 67 0.67 7.28 -10.04
#